data_AF-A0A1J5PA08-F1
#
_entry.id   AF-A0A1J5PA08-F1
#
_cell.length_a   1.000
_cell.length_b   1.000
_cell.length_c   1.000
_cell.angle_alpha   90.00
_cell.angle_beta   90.00
_cell.angle_gamma   90.00
#
_symmetry.space_group_name_H-M   'P 1'
#
loop_
_entity.id
_entity.type
_entity.pdbx_description
1 polymer ?
#
loop_
_entity_poly.entity_id
_entity_poly.type
_entity_poly.pdbx_seq_one_letter_code
_entity_poly.pdbx_strand_id
1 'polypeptide(L)'
;MVKERIDARLTLSRLELQIALLARAGLKRWEIATVLGIQQGTVKSQLERVTAKLGPTWKERKDVLWPELEPEVHQAVLVLQGPEAGNPMEEAILEAAPALPALGLRAARTSSVVRTDGGATPEGITPEGATMDLVEPMDFSSARRALEGELTPGEAAILQLQGLPSPRGRAFLNRARSTQWQLLLLGECRSLYVSAGARFWLKPALAVLSDNRQIRFLQSDNSDEPYRPWWLPYTTSGRARGTNAAYYKLQDAATGEYASSYLRDWMDNDLENYVASLHARMQQRWRALNRIALAAGRGKPRPLPDLPALLAEARRVLGIG
;
A
#
# COMPACT_ATOMS: atom_id res chain seq x y z
N MET A 1 -30.64 46.59 7.92
CA MET A 1 -30.81 45.37 8.74
C MET A 1 -29.47 45.03 9.37
N VAL A 2 -29.36 45.12 10.69
CA VAL A 2 -28.15 44.67 11.41
C VAL A 2 -28.18 43.14 11.36
N LYS A 3 -27.26 42.52 10.61
CA LYS A 3 -27.09 41.07 10.68
C LYS A 3 -26.60 40.73 12.08
N GLU A 4 -27.43 40.00 12.82
CA GLU A 4 -27.11 39.52 14.16
C GLU A 4 -25.81 38.69 14.09
N ARG A 5 -24.79 39.11 14.85
CA ARG A 5 -23.50 38.42 14.89
C ARG A 5 -23.63 37.18 15.77
N ILE A 6 -23.19 36.03 15.28
CA ILE A 6 -23.29 34.74 15.99
C ILE A 6 -21.94 34.46 16.65
N ASP A 7 -21.89 34.33 17.98
CA ASP A 7 -20.69 33.84 18.66
C ASP A 7 -20.65 32.30 18.65
N ALA A 8 -19.63 31.73 18.00
CA ALA A 8 -19.44 30.29 17.91
C ALA A 8 -19.28 29.63 19.30
N ARG A 9 -18.74 30.34 20.30
CA ARG A 9 -18.53 29.84 21.67
C ARG A 9 -19.85 29.56 22.40
N LEU A 10 -20.89 30.32 22.07
CA LEU A 10 -22.21 30.20 22.66
C LEU A 10 -23.09 29.19 21.91
N THR A 11 -22.78 28.94 20.63
CA THR A 11 -23.59 28.09 19.75
C THR A 11 -23.10 26.64 19.69
N LEU A 12 -21.78 26.43 19.79
CA LEU A 12 -21.14 25.13 19.67
C LEU A 12 -20.75 24.58 21.03
N SER A 13 -20.90 23.26 21.21
CA SER A 13 -20.28 22.56 22.33
C SER A 13 -18.75 22.64 22.24
N ARG A 14 -18.05 22.41 23.36
CA ARG A 14 -16.57 22.47 23.41
C ARG A 14 -15.90 21.60 22.32
N LEU A 15 -16.41 20.39 22.10
CA LEU A 15 -15.86 19.48 21.07
C LEU A 15 -16.17 19.96 19.65
N GLU A 16 -17.39 20.41 19.39
CA GLU A 16 -17.79 20.99 18.10
C GLU A 16 -16.95 22.23 17.77
N LEU A 17 -16.72 23.11 18.75
CA LEU A 17 -15.90 24.31 18.61
C LEU A 17 -14.45 23.95 18.28
N GLN A 18 -13.84 23.02 19.02
CA GLN A 18 -12.47 22.56 18.74
C GLN A 18 -12.34 21.96 17.33
N ILE A 19 -13.25 21.06 16.95
CA ILE A 19 -13.26 20.45 15.61
C ILE A 19 -13.46 21.52 14.53
N ALA A 20 -14.37 22.47 14.76
CA ALA A 20 -14.67 23.54 13.81
C ALA A 20 -13.47 24.48 13.62
N LEU A 21 -12.76 24.84 14.69
CA LEU A 21 -11.57 25.68 14.63
C LEU A 21 -10.44 25.02 13.85
N LEU A 22 -10.13 23.75 14.15
CA LEU A 22 -9.10 23.00 13.43
C LEU A 22 -9.49 22.80 11.94
N ALA A 23 -10.76 22.55 11.66
CA ALA A 23 -11.26 22.41 10.29
C ALA A 23 -11.28 23.74 9.51
N ARG A 24 -11.37 24.90 10.19
CA ARG A 24 -11.21 26.24 9.60
C ARG A 24 -9.75 26.60 9.40
N ALA A 25 -8.88 26.15 10.29
CA ALA A 25 -7.43 26.27 10.11
C ALA A 25 -6.93 25.46 8.90
N GLY A 26 -7.74 24.53 8.38
CA GLY A 26 -7.43 23.74 7.18
C GLY A 26 -6.97 22.32 7.47
N LEU A 27 -7.09 21.85 8.71
CA LEU A 27 -6.82 20.45 9.03
C LEU A 27 -7.85 19.52 8.41
N LYS A 28 -7.38 18.34 8.01
CA LYS A 28 -8.19 17.25 7.47
C LYS A 28 -8.80 16.44 8.60
N ARG A 29 -9.88 15.72 8.30
CA ARG A 29 -10.60 14.90 9.30
C ARG A 29 -9.72 13.91 10.04
N TRP A 30 -8.74 13.31 9.36
CA TRP A 30 -7.82 12.37 9.98
C TRP A 30 -6.82 13.09 10.92
N GLU A 31 -6.36 14.28 10.57
CA GLU A 31 -5.46 15.09 11.41
C GLU A 31 -6.18 15.54 12.67
N ILE A 32 -7.42 16.03 12.53
CA ILE A 32 -8.29 16.39 13.66
C ILE A 32 -8.53 15.18 14.56
N ALA A 33 -8.83 14.01 13.98
CA ALA A 33 -9.02 12.77 14.73
C ALA A 33 -7.76 12.38 15.51
N THR A 34 -6.58 12.45 14.88
CA THR A 34 -5.29 12.16 15.48
C THR A 34 -4.96 13.12 16.63
N VAL A 35 -5.16 14.43 16.43
CA VAL A 35 -4.89 15.48 17.41
C VAL A 35 -5.80 15.36 18.64
N LEU A 36 -7.10 15.13 18.40
CA LEU A 36 -8.08 15.09 19.47
C LEU A 36 -8.19 13.72 20.13
N GLY A 37 -7.51 12.70 19.60
CA GLY A 37 -7.59 11.32 20.11
C GLY A 37 -8.97 10.70 19.95
N ILE A 38 -9.66 10.99 18.85
CA ILE A 38 -11.03 10.52 18.56
C ILE A 38 -11.11 9.80 17.22
N GLN A 39 -12.21 9.09 16.97
CA GLN A 39 -12.42 8.42 15.69
C GLN A 39 -12.75 9.43 14.58
N GLN A 40 -12.31 9.14 13.34
CA GLN A 40 -12.64 9.97 12.17
C GLN A 40 -14.17 10.07 11.92
N GLY A 41 -14.92 9.02 12.27
CA GLY A 41 -16.38 9.01 12.22
C GLY A 41 -17.00 10.04 13.17
N THR A 42 -16.44 10.20 14.38
CA THR A 42 -16.84 11.24 15.32
C THR A 42 -16.60 12.62 14.75
N VAL A 43 -15.43 12.87 14.14
CA VAL A 43 -15.14 14.16 13.49
C VAL A 43 -16.17 14.48 12.40
N LYS A 44 -16.53 13.48 11.57
CA LYS A 44 -17.56 13.63 10.54
C LYS A 44 -18.90 14.05 11.14
N SER A 45 -19.39 13.32 12.13
CA SER A 45 -20.68 13.60 12.78
C SER A 45 -20.71 14.96 13.47
N GLN A 46 -19.63 15.37 14.12
CA GLN A 46 -19.56 16.69 14.76
C GLN A 46 -19.54 17.83 13.73
N LEU A 47 -18.87 17.65 12.58
CA LEU A 47 -18.91 18.64 11.50
C LEU A 47 -20.31 18.76 10.86
N GLU A 48 -21.06 17.67 10.77
CA GLU A 48 -22.47 17.68 10.33
C GLU A 48 -23.34 18.48 11.31
N ARG A 49 -23.12 18.31 12.63
CA ARG A 49 -23.82 19.10 13.66
C ARG A 49 -23.46 20.58 13.62
N VAL A 50 -22.18 20.91 13.46
CA VAL A 50 -21.73 22.30 13.25
C VAL A 50 -22.42 22.91 12.04
N THR A 51 -22.52 22.13 10.94
CA THR A 51 -23.21 22.56 9.72
C THR A 51 -24.71 22.76 9.94
N ALA A 52 -25.36 21.91 10.73
CA ALA A 52 -26.77 22.09 11.09
C ALA A 52 -27.01 23.36 11.92
N LYS A 53 -26.08 23.73 12.81
CA LYS A 53 -26.18 24.91 13.68
C LYS A 53 -25.80 26.22 12.99
N LEU A 54 -24.75 26.20 12.17
CA LEU A 54 -24.15 27.40 11.57
C LEU A 54 -24.36 27.50 10.05
N GLY A 55 -25.06 26.55 9.44
CA GLY A 55 -25.31 26.48 8.00
C GLY A 55 -24.13 25.94 7.18
N PRO A 56 -24.33 25.58 5.89
CA PRO A 56 -23.33 24.87 5.04
C PRO A 56 -22.04 25.66 4.77
N THR A 57 -22.09 26.99 4.79
CA THR A 57 -20.95 27.88 4.50
C THR A 57 -20.31 28.47 5.75
N TRP A 58 -20.54 27.86 6.92
CA TRP A 58 -20.10 28.35 8.23
C TRP A 58 -18.61 28.71 8.33
N LYS A 59 -17.75 28.11 7.51
CA LYS A 59 -16.31 28.39 7.50
C LYS A 59 -15.99 29.82 7.03
N GLU A 60 -16.73 30.31 6.05
CA GLU A 60 -16.49 31.56 5.29
C GLU A 60 -17.39 32.72 5.75
N ARG A 61 -18.41 32.39 6.55
CA ARG A 61 -19.36 33.35 7.12
C ARG A 61 -18.65 34.37 8.02
N LYS A 62 -18.67 35.64 7.61
CA LYS A 62 -18.10 36.78 8.35
C LYS A 62 -18.95 37.23 9.55
N ASP A 63 -20.20 36.80 9.59
CA ASP A 63 -21.14 37.08 10.68
C ASP A 63 -20.97 36.13 11.88
N VAL A 64 -20.19 35.05 11.73
CA VAL A 64 -19.81 34.17 12.85
C VAL A 64 -18.51 34.67 13.46
N LEU A 65 -18.54 34.99 14.75
CA LEU A 65 -17.37 35.34 15.54
C LEU A 65 -16.71 34.07 16.08
N TRP A 66 -15.41 33.95 15.85
CA TRP A 66 -14.62 32.78 16.21
C TRP A 66 -13.54 33.15 17.22
N PRO A 67 -13.22 32.27 18.18
CA PRO A 67 -12.01 32.42 18.97
C PRO A 67 -10.77 32.37 18.06
N GLU A 68 -9.73 33.10 18.46
CA GLU A 68 -8.42 33.00 17.84
C GLU A 68 -7.80 31.63 18.12
N LEU A 69 -7.04 31.13 17.14
CA LEU A 69 -6.21 29.96 17.32
C LEU A 69 -4.96 30.35 18.09
N GLU A 70 -4.52 29.47 18.98
CA GLU A 70 -3.24 29.66 19.65
C GLU A 70 -2.10 29.74 18.63
N PRO A 71 -1.11 30.65 18.81
CA PRO A 71 -0.02 30.85 17.85
C PRO A 71 0.74 29.56 17.52
N GLU A 72 0.93 28.69 18.50
CA GLU A 72 1.61 27.40 18.32
C GLU A 72 0.83 26.45 17.40
N VAL A 73 -0.50 26.45 17.52
CA VAL A 73 -1.39 25.68 16.65
C VAL A 73 -1.34 26.26 15.24
N HIS A 74 -1.38 27.58 15.11
CA HIS A 74 -1.28 28.24 13.80
C HIS A 74 0.03 27.89 13.08
N GLN A 75 1.16 27.96 13.80
CA GLN A 75 2.45 27.57 13.23
C GLN A 75 2.52 26.09 12.84
N ALA A 76 1.94 25.19 13.66
CA ALA A 76 1.90 23.77 13.35
C ALA A 76 1.00 23.47 12.13
N VAL A 77 -0.10 24.21 11.96
CA VAL A 77 -0.96 24.13 10.77
C VAL A 77 -0.18 24.52 9.51
N LEU A 78 0.61 25.61 9.57
CA LEU A 78 1.45 26.03 8.45
C LEU A 78 2.47 24.96 8.06
N VAL A 79 3.05 24.24 9.03
CA VAL A 79 3.96 23.12 8.76
C VAL A 79 3.24 21.96 8.04
N LEU A 80 1.96 21.70 8.36
CA LEU A 80 1.17 20.66 7.70
C LEU A 80 0.73 21.05 6.27
N GLN A 81 0.62 22.36 6.02
CA GLN A 81 0.20 22.97 4.75
C GLN A 81 1.36 23.38 3.84
N GLY A 82 2.58 23.47 4.38
CA GLY A 82 3.77 23.82 3.62
C GLY A 82 4.01 22.86 2.45
N PRO A 83 4.76 23.30 1.42
CA PRO A 83 5.12 22.44 0.31
C PRO A 83 5.74 21.16 0.87
N GLU A 84 5.27 20.01 0.40
CA GLU A 84 5.94 18.75 0.70
C GLU A 84 7.39 18.94 0.28
N ALA A 85 8.34 18.92 1.22
CA ALA A 85 9.76 18.96 0.89
C ALA A 85 9.98 17.96 -0.25
N GLY A 86 10.55 18.49 -1.34
CA GLY A 86 10.41 18.10 -2.74
C GLY A 86 9.92 16.68 -3.04
N ASN A 87 9.23 16.55 -4.17
CA ASN A 87 9.24 15.27 -4.85
C ASN A 87 10.74 14.89 -5.00
N PRO A 88 11.24 13.78 -4.41
CA PRO A 88 12.67 13.43 -4.51
C PRO A 88 13.14 13.26 -5.97
N MET A 89 12.18 13.23 -6.90
CA MET A 89 12.35 13.30 -8.35
C MET A 89 13.01 14.59 -8.85
N GLU A 90 12.79 15.76 -8.23
CA GLU A 90 13.38 17.02 -8.73
C GLU A 90 14.85 17.23 -8.32
N GLU A 91 15.27 16.68 -7.18
CA GLU A 91 16.68 16.77 -6.74
C GLU A 91 17.54 15.65 -7.35
N ALA A 92 17.02 14.43 -7.51
CA ALA A 92 17.80 13.30 -8.03
C ALA A 92 18.05 13.35 -9.56
N ILE A 93 17.16 13.98 -10.33
CA ILE A 93 17.32 14.08 -11.79
C ILE A 93 18.43 15.07 -12.18
N LEU A 94 18.80 16.01 -11.30
CA LEU A 94 19.86 16.99 -11.61
C LEU A 94 21.28 16.46 -11.37
N GLU A 95 21.45 15.42 -10.54
CA GLU A 95 22.78 14.97 -10.09
C GLU A 95 23.26 13.66 -10.74
N ALA A 96 22.35 12.84 -11.30
CA ALA A 96 22.67 11.49 -11.80
C ALA A 96 22.75 11.35 -13.33
N ALA A 97 23.33 12.34 -14.03
CA ALA A 97 23.59 12.22 -15.47
C ALA A 97 25.06 11.86 -15.77
N PRO A 98 25.46 10.56 -15.82
CA PRO A 98 26.63 10.16 -16.57
C PRO A 98 26.26 9.79 -18.01
N ALA A 99 27.08 10.26 -18.93
CA ALA A 99 27.01 10.06 -20.37
C ALA A 99 27.07 8.56 -20.75
N LEU A 100 26.16 8.13 -21.63
CA LEU A 100 26.16 6.83 -22.28
C LEU A 100 27.33 6.70 -23.27
N PRO A 101 28.16 5.63 -23.23
CA PRO A 101 28.89 5.17 -24.39
C PRO A 101 28.07 4.12 -25.15
N ALA A 102 27.92 4.36 -26.45
CA ALA A 102 27.34 3.44 -27.42
C ALA A 102 28.27 2.25 -27.69
N LEU A 103 27.79 1.02 -27.45
CA LEU A 103 28.33 -0.25 -27.93
C LEU A 103 27.13 -1.22 -27.95
N GLY A 104 26.76 -1.96 -28.98
CA GLY A 104 27.42 -2.38 -30.21
C GLY A 104 26.75 -3.71 -30.57
N LEU A 105 25.79 -3.68 -31.49
CA LEU A 105 25.06 -4.84 -32.00
C LEU A 105 26.01 -5.94 -32.50
N ARG A 106 25.79 -7.19 -32.08
CA ARG A 106 26.22 -8.36 -32.86
C ARG A 106 25.30 -9.55 -32.72
N ALA A 107 25.11 -10.21 -33.85
CA ALA A 107 24.05 -11.13 -34.22
C ALA A 107 24.23 -12.57 -33.72
N ALA A 108 23.07 -13.21 -33.55
CA ALA A 108 22.68 -14.57 -33.93
C ALA A 108 23.67 -15.74 -33.83
N ARG A 109 23.22 -16.83 -33.20
CA ARG A 109 23.42 -18.21 -33.70
C ARG A 109 22.31 -19.15 -33.19
N THR A 110 21.77 -19.90 -34.15
CA THR A 110 20.73 -20.94 -34.09
C THR A 110 21.32 -22.34 -33.91
N SER A 111 20.53 -23.27 -33.33
CA SER A 111 20.45 -24.75 -33.56
C SER A 111 20.26 -25.49 -32.21
N SER A 112 19.65 -26.66 -32.05
CA SER A 112 18.74 -27.54 -32.82
C SER A 112 18.34 -28.73 -31.92
N VAL A 113 17.11 -29.20 -32.08
CA VAL A 113 16.46 -30.48 -31.73
C VAL A 113 17.34 -31.67 -31.28
N VAL A 114 16.92 -32.41 -30.23
CA VAL A 114 16.90 -33.90 -30.16
C VAL A 114 15.74 -34.39 -29.25
N ARG A 115 14.95 -35.35 -29.76
CA ARG A 115 13.95 -36.19 -29.06
C ARG A 115 14.57 -37.55 -28.69
N THR A 116 14.09 -38.18 -27.62
CA THR A 116 14.02 -39.66 -27.50
C THR A 116 12.87 -40.09 -26.58
N ASP A 117 12.10 -41.08 -27.05
CA ASP A 117 11.00 -41.80 -26.39
C ASP A 117 11.48 -43.04 -25.59
N GLY A 118 10.58 -43.56 -24.73
CA GLY A 118 10.55 -44.93 -24.18
C GLY A 118 10.34 -44.93 -22.66
N GLY A 119 9.43 -45.68 -22.02
CA GLY A 119 8.51 -46.74 -22.41
C GLY A 119 8.24 -47.64 -21.18
N ALA A 120 7.00 -48.11 -21.02
CA ALA A 120 6.52 -49.27 -20.23
C ALA A 120 6.22 -49.17 -18.70
N THR A 121 4.94 -49.43 -18.37
CA THR A 121 4.34 -49.98 -17.14
C THR A 121 4.23 -51.53 -17.23
N PRO A 122 3.94 -52.30 -16.14
CA PRO A 122 2.54 -52.68 -15.81
C PRO A 122 2.19 -52.94 -14.30
N GLU A 123 0.88 -52.82 -14.01
CA GLU A 123 -0.08 -53.58 -13.13
C GLU A 123 0.43 -54.44 -11.94
N GLY A 124 -0.24 -54.65 -10.79
CA GLY A 124 -1.60 -54.43 -10.26
C GLY A 124 -1.82 -55.29 -8.97
N ILE A 125 -3.05 -55.28 -8.40
CA ILE A 125 -3.70 -56.22 -7.42
C ILE A 125 -3.98 -55.71 -5.96
N THR A 126 -5.26 -55.78 -5.58
CA THR A 126 -5.97 -55.61 -4.27
C THR A 126 -6.47 -56.98 -3.73
N PRO A 127 -7.28 -57.18 -2.63
CA PRO A 127 -7.66 -56.40 -1.42
C PRO A 127 -7.68 -57.25 -0.08
N GLU A 128 -8.28 -56.68 0.98
CA GLU A 128 -9.01 -57.28 2.15
C GLU A 128 -8.34 -57.48 3.53
N GLY A 129 -9.06 -57.04 4.58
CA GLY A 129 -8.86 -57.42 5.99
C GLY A 129 -9.20 -56.31 7.01
N ALA A 130 -10.42 -56.31 7.54
CA ALA A 130 -10.96 -55.32 8.50
C ALA A 130 -10.68 -55.66 9.98
N THR A 131 -10.48 -54.63 10.82
CA THR A 131 -10.93 -54.62 12.22
C THR A 131 -11.32 -53.19 12.64
N MET A 132 -12.58 -53.05 13.06
CA MET A 132 -13.13 -51.83 13.67
C MET A 132 -12.58 -51.65 15.08
N ASP A 133 -11.99 -50.48 15.35
CA ASP A 133 -11.90 -49.92 16.70
C ASP A 133 -12.69 -48.61 16.75
N LEU A 134 -13.50 -48.49 17.79
CA LEU A 134 -14.40 -47.37 18.06
C LEU A 134 -13.58 -46.12 18.41
N VAL A 135 -13.45 -45.19 17.46
CA VAL A 135 -12.82 -43.87 17.66
C VAL A 135 -13.90 -42.85 18.02
N GLU A 136 -13.66 -42.11 19.11
CA GLU A 136 -14.45 -40.96 19.58
C GLU A 136 -14.80 -39.98 18.43
N PRO A 137 -15.91 -39.21 18.52
CA PRO A 137 -16.33 -38.33 17.43
C PRO A 137 -15.27 -37.25 17.18
N MET A 138 -14.43 -37.49 16.17
CA MET A 138 -13.50 -36.50 15.66
C MET A 138 -14.27 -35.25 15.27
N ASP A 139 -13.91 -34.12 15.86
CA ASP A 139 -14.36 -32.80 15.42
C ASP A 139 -14.20 -32.69 13.90
N PHE A 140 -15.24 -32.21 13.21
CA PHE A 140 -15.30 -32.13 11.74
C PHE A 140 -14.11 -31.35 11.17
N SER A 141 -13.56 -30.42 11.97
CA SER A 141 -12.36 -29.66 11.64
C SER A 141 -11.06 -30.49 11.67
N SER A 142 -10.99 -31.47 12.57
CA SER A 142 -9.86 -32.39 12.78
C SER A 142 -9.84 -33.51 11.72
N ALA A 143 -11.00 -34.11 11.43
CA ALA A 143 -11.15 -35.09 10.37
C ALA A 143 -10.86 -34.49 8.98
N ARG A 144 -11.27 -33.23 8.76
CA ARG A 144 -10.99 -32.50 7.50
C ARG A 144 -9.52 -32.11 7.36
N ARG A 145 -8.81 -31.79 8.45
CA ARG A 145 -7.35 -31.60 8.45
C ARG A 145 -6.59 -32.89 8.18
N ALA A 146 -7.05 -34.02 8.69
CA ALA A 146 -6.47 -35.34 8.40
C ALA A 146 -6.67 -35.71 6.92
N LEU A 147 -7.89 -35.54 6.39
CA LEU A 147 -8.20 -35.76 4.96
C LEU A 147 -7.41 -34.83 4.03
N GLU A 148 -7.30 -33.53 4.34
CA GLU A 148 -6.46 -32.61 3.56
C GLU A 148 -4.95 -32.85 3.73
N GLY A 149 -4.53 -33.60 4.76
CA GLY A 149 -3.16 -34.05 4.95
C GLY A 149 -2.76 -35.10 3.91
N GLU A 150 -3.66 -36.03 3.61
CA GLU A 150 -3.50 -37.13 2.66
C GLU A 150 -3.75 -36.73 1.18
N LEU A 151 -4.54 -35.67 0.95
CA LEU A 151 -4.78 -35.18 -0.40
C LEU A 151 -3.52 -34.59 -1.03
N THR A 152 -3.25 -35.00 -2.27
CA THR A 152 -2.23 -34.34 -3.06
C THR A 152 -2.66 -32.88 -3.33
N PRO A 153 -1.70 -31.95 -3.51
CA PRO A 153 -2.02 -30.55 -3.76
C PRO A 153 -2.97 -30.30 -4.95
N GLY A 154 -2.95 -31.19 -5.96
CA GLY A 154 -3.84 -31.14 -7.12
C GLY A 154 -5.28 -31.55 -6.79
N GLU A 155 -5.49 -32.57 -5.96
CA GLU A 155 -6.84 -33.00 -5.55
C GLU A 155 -7.51 -31.98 -4.64
N ALA A 156 -6.74 -31.39 -3.72
CA ALA A 156 -7.22 -30.27 -2.90
C ALA A 156 -7.67 -29.08 -3.76
N ALA A 157 -6.99 -28.83 -4.88
CA ALA A 157 -7.35 -27.79 -5.83
C ALA A 157 -8.63 -28.10 -6.63
N ILE A 158 -8.87 -29.35 -6.99
CA ILE A 158 -10.12 -29.79 -7.63
C ILE A 158 -11.32 -29.53 -6.69
N LEU A 159 -11.19 -29.87 -5.41
CA LEU A 159 -12.22 -29.58 -4.40
C LEU A 159 -12.52 -28.08 -4.31
N GLN A 160 -11.47 -27.25 -4.29
CA GLN A 160 -11.61 -25.79 -4.30
C GLN A 160 -12.31 -25.26 -5.56
N LEU A 161 -12.05 -25.86 -6.73
CA LEU A 161 -12.71 -25.48 -8.00
C LEU A 161 -14.17 -25.94 -8.07
N GLN A 162 -14.51 -27.03 -7.40
CA GLN A 162 -15.88 -27.54 -7.28
C GLN A 162 -16.72 -26.77 -6.22
N GLY A 163 -16.15 -25.72 -5.61
CA GLY A 163 -16.85 -24.84 -4.67
C GLY A 163 -16.75 -25.28 -3.20
N LEU A 164 -15.98 -26.32 -2.89
CA LEU A 164 -15.71 -26.74 -1.53
C LEU A 164 -14.48 -26.00 -0.98
N PRO A 165 -14.57 -25.28 0.15
CA PRO A 165 -13.43 -24.52 0.65
C PRO A 165 -12.29 -25.44 1.08
N SER A 166 -11.12 -25.30 0.45
CA SER A 166 -9.87 -25.98 0.77
C SER A 166 -8.71 -24.99 0.84
N PRO A 167 -8.10 -24.76 2.02
CA PRO A 167 -6.92 -23.90 2.16
C PRO A 167 -5.72 -24.40 1.34
N ARG A 168 -5.49 -25.72 1.30
CA ARG A 168 -4.40 -26.35 0.53
C ARG A 168 -4.67 -26.24 -0.98
N GLY A 169 -5.92 -26.44 -1.40
CA GLY A 169 -6.36 -26.21 -2.78
C GLY A 169 -6.24 -24.76 -3.22
N ARG A 170 -6.65 -23.81 -2.38
CA ARG A 170 -6.49 -22.38 -2.64
C ARG A 170 -5.01 -21.98 -2.74
N ALA A 171 -4.16 -22.47 -1.83
CA ALA A 171 -2.72 -22.23 -1.88
C ALA A 171 -2.08 -22.83 -3.13
N PHE A 172 -2.48 -24.05 -3.51
CA PHE A 172 -2.01 -24.69 -4.73
C PHE A 172 -2.50 -23.97 -5.98
N LEU A 173 -3.78 -23.58 -6.08
CA LEU A 173 -4.31 -22.81 -7.20
C LEU A 173 -3.66 -21.42 -7.30
N ASN A 174 -3.35 -20.78 -6.16
CA ASN A 174 -2.61 -19.53 -6.15
C ASN A 174 -1.17 -19.72 -6.64
N ARG A 175 -0.49 -20.79 -6.22
CA ARG A 175 0.84 -21.16 -6.75
C ARG A 175 0.77 -21.53 -8.23
N ALA A 176 -0.19 -22.34 -8.65
CA ALA A 176 -0.39 -22.76 -10.03
C ALA A 176 -0.75 -21.58 -10.94
N ARG A 177 -1.57 -20.62 -10.47
CA ARG A 177 -1.78 -19.34 -11.17
C ARG A 177 -0.51 -18.52 -11.18
N SER A 178 0.22 -18.39 -10.07
CA SER A 178 1.52 -17.72 -10.03
C SER A 178 2.52 -18.36 -11.00
N THR A 179 2.49 -19.68 -11.15
CA THR A 179 3.32 -20.44 -12.10
C THR A 179 2.80 -20.30 -13.53
N GLN A 180 1.49 -20.28 -13.75
CA GLN A 180 0.88 -19.93 -15.04
C GLN A 180 1.21 -18.49 -15.44
N TRP A 181 1.33 -17.58 -14.47
CA TRP A 181 1.84 -16.21 -14.64
C TRP A 181 3.34 -16.20 -14.93
N GLN A 182 4.14 -17.06 -14.29
CA GLN A 182 5.56 -17.28 -14.62
C GLN A 182 5.76 -17.92 -16.00
N LEU A 183 4.83 -18.77 -16.45
CA LEU A 183 4.82 -19.36 -17.79
C LEU A 183 4.28 -18.39 -18.86
N LEU A 184 3.34 -17.51 -18.51
CA LEU A 184 2.97 -16.34 -19.33
C LEU A 184 4.11 -15.32 -19.42
N LEU A 185 4.95 -15.19 -18.38
CA LEU A 185 6.21 -14.44 -18.41
C LEU A 185 7.25 -15.09 -19.35
N LEU A 186 7.17 -16.41 -19.59
CA LEU A 186 7.94 -17.10 -20.65
C LEU A 186 7.32 -16.91 -22.05
N GLY A 187 6.07 -16.42 -22.13
CA GLY A 187 5.44 -15.92 -23.34
C GLY A 187 5.83 -14.46 -23.63
N GLU A 188 7.10 -14.24 -23.97
CA GLU A 188 7.65 -13.00 -24.58
C GLU A 188 7.81 -11.73 -23.71
N CYS A 189 8.17 -11.77 -22.42
CA CYS A 189 8.81 -10.61 -21.71
C CYS A 189 8.16 -9.20 -21.85
N ARG A 190 6.85 -9.10 -22.13
CA ARG A 190 6.19 -7.83 -22.52
C ARG A 190 5.38 -7.16 -21.40
N SER A 191 5.34 -7.74 -20.20
CA SER A 191 4.60 -7.18 -19.07
C SER A 191 5.30 -7.39 -17.73
N LEU A 192 5.35 -6.32 -16.93
CA LEU A 192 5.86 -6.29 -15.56
C LEU A 192 4.66 -6.22 -14.60
N TYR A 193 4.50 -7.24 -13.77
CA TYR A 193 3.55 -7.20 -12.64
C TYR A 193 4.28 -6.69 -11.38
N VAL A 194 3.66 -5.74 -10.68
CA VAL A 194 4.18 -5.19 -9.43
C VAL A 194 3.11 -5.31 -8.35
N SER A 195 3.44 -6.00 -7.26
CA SER A 195 2.54 -6.15 -6.12
C SER A 195 2.20 -4.80 -5.47
N ALA A 196 1.11 -4.75 -4.72
CA ALA A 196 0.62 -3.54 -4.06
C ALA A 196 1.69 -2.84 -3.20
N GLY A 197 2.40 -3.61 -2.38
CA GLY A 197 3.45 -3.08 -1.52
C GLY A 197 4.72 -2.72 -2.28
N ALA A 198 5.15 -3.56 -3.22
CA ALA A 198 6.31 -3.25 -4.06
C ALA A 198 6.09 -1.97 -4.86
N ARG A 199 4.88 -1.75 -5.37
CA ARG A 199 4.52 -0.54 -6.11
C ARG A 199 4.59 0.74 -5.26
N PHE A 200 4.29 0.63 -3.96
CA PHE A 200 4.45 1.75 -3.04
C PHE A 200 5.92 2.10 -2.81
N TRP A 201 6.75 1.10 -2.54
CA TRP A 201 8.17 1.30 -2.23
C TRP A 201 9.01 1.64 -3.46
N LEU A 202 8.70 1.06 -4.62
CA LEU A 202 9.36 1.33 -5.90
C LEU A 202 8.77 2.54 -6.63
N LYS A 203 7.88 3.31 -5.99
CA LYS A 203 7.21 4.44 -6.66
C LYS A 203 8.20 5.38 -7.39
N PRO A 204 9.35 5.79 -6.81
CA PRO A 204 10.32 6.64 -7.51
C PRO A 204 10.92 5.94 -8.73
N ALA A 205 11.37 4.69 -8.57
CA ALA A 205 11.97 3.92 -9.66
C ALA A 205 11.00 3.67 -10.82
N LEU A 206 9.74 3.34 -10.50
CA LEU A 206 8.68 3.17 -11.50
C LEU A 206 8.33 4.47 -12.22
N ALA A 207 8.45 5.63 -11.54
CA ALA A 207 8.27 6.93 -12.18
C ALA A 207 9.38 7.17 -13.20
N VAL A 208 10.64 6.97 -12.84
CA VAL A 208 11.78 7.11 -13.77
C VAL A 208 11.63 6.20 -14.98
N LEU A 209 11.28 4.92 -14.79
CA LEU A 209 11.04 4.00 -15.90
C LEU A 209 9.86 4.41 -16.78
N SER A 210 8.81 4.97 -16.20
CA SER A 210 7.63 5.44 -16.93
C SER A 210 7.96 6.70 -17.74
N ASP A 211 8.69 7.64 -17.15
CA ASP A 211 9.07 8.91 -17.76
C ASP A 211 10.06 8.69 -18.91
N ASN A 212 10.98 7.72 -18.74
CA ASN A 212 11.90 7.26 -19.78
C ASN A 212 11.25 6.33 -20.81
N ARG A 213 9.91 6.16 -20.76
CA ARG A 213 9.10 5.32 -21.67
C ARG A 213 9.50 3.85 -21.71
N GLN A 214 10.21 3.36 -20.70
CA GLN A 214 10.63 1.96 -20.58
C GLN A 214 9.44 1.09 -20.15
N ILE A 215 8.57 1.62 -19.29
CA ILE A 215 7.32 0.97 -18.91
C ILE A 215 6.12 1.85 -19.22
N ARG A 216 4.99 1.24 -19.52
CA ARG A 216 3.69 1.94 -19.64
C ARG A 216 2.68 1.32 -18.71
N PHE A 217 2.07 2.11 -17.83
CA PHE A 217 0.98 1.62 -16.98
C PHE A 217 -0.17 1.05 -17.83
N LEU A 218 -0.57 -0.19 -17.56
CA LEU A 218 -1.70 -0.84 -18.22
C LEU A 218 -2.96 -0.73 -17.37
N GLN A 219 -2.95 -1.39 -16.22
CA GLN A 219 -4.10 -1.47 -15.33
C GLN A 219 -3.67 -1.73 -13.89
N SER A 220 -4.49 -1.24 -12.96
CA SER A 220 -4.40 -1.63 -11.55
C SER A 220 -5.10 -2.97 -11.35
N ASP A 221 -4.45 -3.84 -10.61
CA ASP A 221 -5.07 -5.07 -10.14
C ASP A 221 -5.81 -4.82 -8.83
N ASN A 222 -7.11 -5.07 -8.84
CA ASN A 222 -8.01 -4.89 -7.70
C ASN A 222 -8.40 -6.23 -7.06
N SER A 223 -7.79 -7.36 -7.46
CA SER A 223 -8.08 -8.66 -6.85
C SER A 223 -7.53 -8.77 -5.43
N ASP A 224 -6.42 -8.10 -5.16
CA ASP A 224 -5.67 -8.19 -3.91
C ASP A 224 -5.95 -7.00 -2.98
N GLU A 225 -5.69 -7.20 -1.68
CA GLU A 225 -5.85 -6.14 -0.70
C GLU A 225 -4.85 -4.99 -0.97
N PRO A 226 -5.31 -3.72 -1.00
CA PRO A 226 -4.43 -2.58 -1.16
C PRO A 226 -3.38 -2.52 -0.06
N TYR A 227 -2.14 -2.20 -0.43
CA TYR A 227 -1.11 -1.87 0.55
C TYR A 227 -1.45 -0.53 1.20
N ARG A 228 -1.85 -0.59 2.47
CA ARG A 228 -2.35 0.54 3.24
C ARG A 228 -1.83 0.48 4.68
N PRO A 229 -0.53 0.73 4.90
CA PRO A 229 0.01 0.75 6.25
C PRO A 229 -0.66 1.87 7.07
N TRP A 230 -0.78 1.66 8.37
CA TRP A 230 -1.47 2.60 9.27
C TRP A 230 -0.80 3.98 9.28
N TRP A 231 0.50 4.04 8.99
CA TRP A 231 1.31 5.25 8.95
C TRP A 231 1.25 5.99 7.60
N LEU A 232 0.57 5.43 6.58
CA LEU A 232 0.40 6.06 5.26
C LEU A 232 -0.14 7.50 5.28
N PRO A 233 -1.08 7.89 6.17
CA PRO A 233 -1.53 9.28 6.24
C PRO A 233 -0.42 10.30 6.55
N TYR A 234 0.69 9.86 7.14
CA TYR A 234 1.82 10.73 7.47
C TYR A 234 2.79 10.94 6.28
N THR A 235 2.56 10.31 5.12
CA THR A 235 3.44 10.45 3.96
C THR A 235 2.95 11.46 2.92
N THR A 236 1.67 11.85 3.00
CA THR A 236 1.04 12.75 2.04
C THR A 236 0.22 13.81 2.77
N SER A 237 0.21 15.00 2.21
CA SER A 237 -0.76 16.03 2.56
C SER A 237 -2.19 15.58 2.24
N GLY A 238 -2.40 14.81 1.16
CA GLY A 238 -3.68 14.46 0.55
C GLY A 238 -4.52 13.39 1.27
N ARG A 239 -5.51 12.86 0.55
CA ARG A 239 -6.23 11.65 0.99
C ARG A 239 -5.28 10.47 0.79
N ALA A 240 -4.82 9.87 1.88
CA ALA A 240 -4.09 8.61 1.83
C ALA A 240 -4.96 7.51 1.23
N ARG A 241 -4.63 7.12 -0.01
CA ARG A 241 -5.23 5.99 -0.71
C ARG A 241 -4.25 4.83 -0.66
N GLY A 242 -4.74 3.64 -0.34
CA GLY A 242 -3.93 2.43 -0.43
C GLY A 242 -3.44 2.23 -1.87
N THR A 243 -2.30 1.55 -2.00
CA THR A 243 -1.72 1.25 -3.30
C THR A 243 -2.18 -0.13 -3.74
N ASN A 244 -2.79 -0.21 -4.92
CA ASN A 244 -3.15 -1.50 -5.53
C ASN A 244 -1.97 -2.03 -6.33
N ALA A 245 -1.91 -3.35 -6.51
CA ALA A 245 -1.00 -3.95 -7.46
C ALA A 245 -1.28 -3.43 -8.88
N ALA A 246 -0.33 -3.60 -9.79
CA ALA A 246 -0.47 -3.08 -11.15
C ALA A 246 0.34 -3.89 -12.17
N TYR A 247 -0.16 -3.84 -13.40
CA TYR A 247 0.53 -4.34 -14.58
C TYR A 247 1.07 -3.16 -15.39
N TYR A 248 2.31 -3.30 -15.84
CA TYR A 248 2.98 -2.38 -16.74
C TYR A 248 3.37 -3.11 -18.02
N LYS A 249 3.22 -2.47 -19.17
CA LYS A 249 3.68 -2.97 -20.47
C LYS A 249 5.13 -2.58 -20.68
N LEU A 250 5.93 -3.55 -21.11
CA LEU A 250 7.27 -3.36 -21.62
C LEU A 250 7.20 -3.29 -23.16
N GLN A 251 8.08 -2.50 -23.77
CA GLN A 251 8.07 -2.35 -25.24
C GLN A 251 8.55 -3.63 -25.93
N ASP A 252 9.66 -4.18 -25.45
CA ASP A 252 10.31 -5.38 -25.95
C ASP A 252 11.11 -6.10 -24.83
N ALA A 253 11.75 -7.22 -25.18
CA ALA A 253 12.53 -8.00 -24.23
C ALA A 253 13.76 -7.25 -23.69
N ALA A 254 14.44 -6.45 -24.52
CA ALA A 254 15.60 -5.66 -24.11
C ALA A 254 15.22 -4.59 -23.06
N THR A 255 14.06 -3.96 -23.23
CA THR A 255 13.47 -3.06 -22.24
C THR A 255 13.14 -3.78 -20.94
N GLY A 256 12.71 -5.05 -21.01
CA GLY A 256 12.47 -5.90 -19.86
C GLY A 256 13.73 -6.19 -19.04
N GLU A 257 14.84 -6.48 -19.72
CA GLU A 257 16.16 -6.66 -19.08
C GLU A 257 16.65 -5.36 -18.44
N TYR A 258 16.58 -4.24 -19.17
CA TYR A 258 16.95 -2.93 -18.65
C TYR A 258 16.13 -2.55 -17.41
N ALA A 259 14.81 -2.63 -17.48
CA ALA A 259 13.93 -2.28 -16.36
C ALA A 259 14.21 -3.15 -15.14
N SER A 260 14.47 -4.44 -15.35
CA SER A 260 14.80 -5.39 -14.28
C SER A 260 16.16 -5.08 -13.63
N SER A 261 17.18 -4.76 -14.44
CA SER A 261 18.49 -4.33 -13.96
C SER A 261 18.42 -3.02 -13.18
N TYR A 262 17.69 -2.03 -13.71
CA TYR A 262 17.49 -0.74 -13.06
C TYR A 262 16.77 -0.87 -11.72
N LEU A 263 15.68 -1.66 -11.66
CA LEU A 263 14.96 -1.87 -10.40
C LEU A 263 15.83 -2.55 -9.35
N ARG A 264 16.68 -3.51 -9.75
CA ARG A 264 17.63 -4.15 -8.82
C ARG A 264 18.65 -3.15 -8.28
N ASP A 265 19.28 -2.40 -9.17
CA ASP A 265 20.25 -1.36 -8.82
C ASP A 265 19.64 -0.31 -7.87
N TRP A 266 18.43 0.15 -8.17
CA TRP A 266 17.70 1.09 -7.31
C TRP A 266 17.37 0.50 -5.93
N MET A 267 16.99 -0.78 -5.86
CA MET A 267 16.72 -1.45 -4.59
C MET A 267 17.97 -1.57 -3.72
N ASP A 268 19.12 -1.80 -4.33
CA ASP A 268 20.39 -1.98 -3.64
C ASP A 268 21.00 -0.64 -3.19
N ASN A 269 20.86 0.41 -4.01
CA ASN A 269 21.57 1.68 -3.79
C ASN A 269 20.68 2.84 -3.31
N ASP A 270 19.42 2.92 -3.72
CA ASP A 270 18.55 4.09 -3.49
C ASP A 270 17.42 3.87 -2.49
N LEU A 271 17.06 2.60 -2.23
CA LEU A 271 15.93 2.28 -1.35
C LEU A 271 16.09 2.89 0.05
N GLU A 272 17.28 2.81 0.63
CA GLU A 272 17.53 3.34 1.98
C GLU A 272 17.36 4.86 2.04
N ASN A 273 17.89 5.57 1.04
CA ASN A 273 17.74 7.03 0.90
C ASN A 273 16.27 7.42 0.76
N TYR A 274 15.51 6.67 -0.06
CA TYR A 274 14.08 6.89 -0.19
C TYR A 274 13.34 6.67 1.13
N VAL A 275 13.62 5.59 1.85
CA VAL A 275 13.01 5.29 3.16
C VAL A 275 13.37 6.39 4.18
N ALA A 276 14.61 6.88 4.19
CA ALA A 276 15.04 7.97 5.06
C ALA A 276 14.29 9.27 4.78
N SER A 277 14.14 9.64 3.50
CA SER A 277 13.37 10.83 3.08
C SER A 277 11.90 10.73 3.50
N LEU A 278 11.30 9.55 3.34
CA LEU A 278 9.92 9.26 3.73
C LEU A 278 9.75 9.39 5.24
N HIS A 279 10.67 8.80 6.01
CA HIS A 279 10.67 8.85 7.46
C HIS A 279 10.82 10.29 7.97
N ALA A 280 11.71 11.10 7.39
CA ALA A 280 11.86 12.51 7.75
C ALA A 280 10.55 13.29 7.54
N ARG A 281 9.88 13.08 6.41
CA ARG A 281 8.57 13.69 6.10
C ARG A 281 7.50 13.25 7.10
N MET A 282 7.44 11.97 7.43
CA MET A 282 6.52 11.43 8.43
C MET A 282 6.76 12.07 9.80
N GLN A 283 8.02 12.16 10.23
CA GLN A 283 8.39 12.79 11.50
C GLN A 283 7.99 14.27 11.55
N GLN A 284 8.21 15.03 10.47
CA GLN A 284 7.81 16.43 10.41
C GLN A 284 6.30 16.59 10.64
N ARG A 285 5.48 15.82 9.94
CA ARG A 285 4.01 15.84 10.12
C ARG A 285 3.60 15.39 11.52
N TRP A 286 4.22 14.33 12.03
CA TRP A 286 3.93 13.84 13.38
C TRP A 286 4.27 14.88 14.46
N ARG A 287 5.41 15.57 14.34
CA ARG A 287 5.80 16.65 15.26
C ARG A 287 4.80 17.80 15.23
N ALA A 288 4.31 18.18 14.04
CA ALA A 288 3.28 19.21 13.91
C ALA A 288 1.98 18.79 14.59
N LEU A 289 1.49 17.57 14.33
CA LEU A 289 0.28 17.05 14.97
C LEU A 289 0.44 16.92 16.49
N ASN A 290 1.63 16.54 16.96
CA ASN A 290 1.94 16.45 18.38
C ASN A 290 1.87 17.83 19.07
N ARG A 291 2.36 18.90 18.43
CA ARG A 291 2.22 20.27 18.98
C ARG A 291 0.75 20.67 19.12
N ILE A 292 -0.07 20.38 18.12
CA ILE A 292 -1.51 20.69 18.16
C ILE A 292 -2.20 19.85 19.25
N ALA A 293 -1.82 18.57 19.42
CA ALA A 293 -2.37 17.71 20.46
C ALA A 293 -2.04 18.23 21.87
N LEU A 294 -0.80 18.65 22.11
CA LEU A 294 -0.36 19.22 23.39
C LEU A 294 -1.11 20.53 23.71
N ALA A 295 -1.23 21.43 22.74
CA ALA A 295 -2.02 22.66 22.88
C ALA A 295 -3.51 22.37 23.21
N ALA A 296 -4.06 21.29 22.65
CA ALA A 296 -5.41 20.84 22.97
C ALA A 296 -5.54 20.13 24.33
N GLY A 297 -4.47 20.03 25.13
CA GLY A 297 -4.42 19.32 26.40
C GLY A 297 -4.51 17.79 26.26
N ARG A 298 -4.08 17.24 25.13
CA ARG A 298 -4.12 15.80 24.82
C ARG A 298 -2.74 15.16 24.89
N GLY A 299 -2.75 13.84 25.07
CA GLY A 299 -1.55 13.01 25.01
C GLY A 299 -0.93 12.96 23.61
N LYS A 300 0.33 12.54 23.54
CA LYS A 300 1.08 12.44 22.28
C LYS A 300 0.36 11.46 21.31
N PRO A 301 0.28 11.79 20.01
CA PRO A 301 -0.19 10.84 18.99
C PRO A 301 0.65 9.56 19.00
N ARG A 302 0.09 8.46 18.47
CA ARG A 302 0.78 7.17 18.33
C ARG A 302 2.18 7.38 17.71
N PRO A 303 3.26 6.84 18.31
CA PRO A 303 4.61 7.00 17.77
C PRO A 303 4.72 6.33 16.40
N LEU A 304 5.45 6.97 15.49
CA LEU A 304 5.77 6.42 14.17
C LEU A 304 6.73 5.24 14.29
N PRO A 305 6.77 4.33 13.29
CA PRO A 305 7.84 3.35 13.20
C PRO A 305 9.18 4.09 13.05
N ASP A 306 10.23 3.51 13.64
CA ASP A 306 11.58 4.01 13.46
C ASP A 306 12.12 3.70 12.06
N LEU A 307 13.24 4.33 11.71
CA LEU A 307 13.88 4.14 10.41
C LEU A 307 14.24 2.66 10.14
N PRO A 308 14.84 1.92 11.10
CA PRO A 308 15.12 0.50 10.90
C PRO A 308 13.87 -0.35 10.64
N ALA A 309 12.76 -0.12 11.35
CA ALA A 309 11.53 -0.86 11.11
C ALA A 309 10.91 -0.54 9.74
N LEU A 310 10.96 0.72 9.29
CA LEU A 310 10.51 1.09 7.94
C LEU A 310 11.36 0.42 6.86
N LEU A 311 12.69 0.41 7.03
CA LEU A 311 13.59 -0.24 6.08
C LEU A 311 13.36 -1.76 6.03
N ALA A 312 13.19 -2.39 7.20
CA ALA A 312 12.85 -3.80 7.29
C ALA A 312 11.49 -4.12 6.65
N GLU A 313 10.49 -3.26 6.84
CA GLU A 313 9.18 -3.39 6.18
C GLU A 313 9.32 -3.29 4.65
N ALA A 314 10.08 -2.30 4.15
CA ALA A 314 10.32 -2.11 2.72
C ALA A 314 11.02 -3.32 2.10
N ARG A 315 12.12 -3.79 2.70
CA ARG A 315 12.86 -4.98 2.25
C ARG A 315 11.99 -6.23 2.23
N ARG A 316 11.25 -6.50 3.31
CA ARG A 316 10.32 -7.63 3.41
C ARG A 316 9.25 -7.59 2.31
N VAL A 317 8.68 -6.42 2.03
CA VAL A 317 7.65 -6.27 1.00
C VAL A 317 8.21 -6.45 -0.41
N LEU A 318 9.47 -6.07 -0.63
CA LEU A 318 10.18 -6.27 -1.89
C LEU A 318 10.76 -7.68 -2.05
N GLY A 319 10.67 -8.52 -1.02
CA GLY A 319 11.27 -9.86 -1.02
C GLY A 319 12.79 -9.85 -0.94
N ILE A 320 13.37 -8.75 -0.44
CA ILE A 320 14.80 -8.58 -0.17
C ILE A 320 15.03 -9.05 1.26
N GLY A 321 15.79 -10.13 1.45
CA GLY A 321 16.08 -10.74 2.75
C GLY A 321 17.43 -11.40 2.73
#